data_AF-A0A432MQ32-F1
#
_entry.id   AF-A0A432MQ32-F1
#
_cell.length_a   1.000
_cell.length_b   1.000
_cell.length_c   1.000
_cell.angle_alpha   90.00
_cell.angle_beta   90.00
_cell.angle_gamma   90.00
#
_symmetry.space_group_name_H-M   'P 1'
#
loop_
_entity.id
_entity.type
_entity.pdbx_description
1 polymer ?
#
loop_
_entity_poly.entity_id
_entity_poly.type
_entity_poly.pdbx_seq_one_letter_code
_entity_poly.pdbx_strand_id
1 'polypeptide(L)'
;MRSLADSNARAVQGSPMTRTADRRKASPQASPSPATPRPTESHRETIESIVVAFILALVVRGFAAEAFVIPTGSMAPTLMGRHKEVSCPQCGVSYAVNAADEPRSGRAVAFGTCYNCRFRTVLDDEPSYNGDRILVMKFPYKLPFLPFASRPERWDVVVFHYPEAPEQNYIKRLVGLPGEELQINGGDLFSRPLDGDEPFRILRKPLRHLRAMLVPVYDDRQRPVSLADRPEWRRWAPLEEGDWSESEQRPGEFASGTADPSRVSWLRYRHLVPDADQWRAILKGQTLDREPSPSLIEDFSSYNTNQGGNEVGSPPIVEPHWVGDLAVEFVLEVEAGRGQVIVELIEAGVPHRCTIDLAEGQATLTRDGNVLGTPQGCGISGPGRYRIAFANIDDRLTLWVDGRTPFGEGVAYDVDREEPRPPTLADLSPVGVGAAGASVRLSDLVLRRDIYYTLQPNASDLEEFGTLRSWDEFRWLVDAMRDPARFSELARLDEPRTFAIRPGRYMMMGDNSPRSKDSRAWDQFEIEGIYYDDAGRRWEIGPWSDFDRAYYEVPEELIVGKAFFVYWPHGKPFGPDIRLSRDFRIPFRPYVERMTWIR
;
A
#
# COMPACT_ATOMS: atom_id res chain seq x y z
N MET A 1 48.20 32.30 -8.83
CA MET A 1 49.38 33.19 -8.70
C MET A 1 49.13 34.44 -9.53
N ARG A 2 49.15 35.62 -8.88
CA ARG A 2 49.42 37.01 -9.34
C ARG A 2 49.03 37.38 -10.80
N SER A 3 48.01 38.23 -11.00
CA SER A 3 48.06 39.72 -10.98
C SER A 3 48.80 40.34 -12.17
N LEU A 4 48.12 41.25 -12.89
CA LEU A 4 48.55 42.40 -13.72
C LEU A 4 47.29 42.81 -14.54
N ALA A 5 46.92 44.04 -14.88
CA ALA A 5 47.29 45.42 -14.58
C ALA A 5 46.26 46.32 -15.32
N ASP A 6 46.35 47.63 -15.09
CA ASP A 6 45.82 48.77 -15.88
C ASP A 6 44.38 49.24 -15.59
N SER A 7 44.16 50.38 -14.93
CA SER A 7 44.67 51.77 -15.04
C SER A 7 43.99 52.58 -16.15
N ASN A 8 43.10 53.51 -15.75
CA ASN A 8 43.07 54.87 -16.29
C ASN A 8 42.18 55.79 -15.46
N ALA A 9 42.82 56.79 -14.85
CA ALA A 9 42.19 57.91 -14.18
C ALA A 9 42.15 59.12 -15.12
N ARG A 10 41.08 59.92 -15.06
CA ARG A 10 41.11 61.34 -15.43
C ARG A 10 40.46 62.16 -14.32
N ALA A 11 41.27 63.04 -13.76
CA ALA A 11 40.92 64.05 -12.77
C ALA A 11 41.00 65.44 -13.44
N VAL A 12 40.11 66.35 -13.06
CA VAL A 12 40.28 67.83 -13.11
C VAL A 12 39.24 68.41 -12.14
N GLN A 13 39.44 69.38 -11.24
CA GLN A 13 40.53 70.06 -10.51
C GLN A 13 39.79 71.09 -9.61
N GLY A 14 40.36 71.47 -8.46
CA GLY A 14 39.85 72.62 -7.71
C GLY A 14 40.36 72.77 -6.28
N SER A 15 41.68 72.93 -6.10
CA SER A 15 42.31 73.51 -4.90
C SER A 15 42.23 75.06 -4.98
N PRO A 16 42.50 75.91 -3.94
CA PRO A 16 43.50 75.64 -2.90
C PRO A 16 43.35 76.35 -1.52
N MET A 17 44.37 76.09 -0.70
CA MET A 17 45.03 76.99 0.25
C MET A 17 44.55 77.09 1.71
N THR A 18 45.24 76.27 2.50
CA THR A 18 45.76 76.52 3.84
C THR A 18 46.25 77.95 4.09
N ARG A 19 45.84 78.52 5.24
CA ARG A 19 46.73 79.28 6.14
C ARG A 19 46.16 79.35 7.57
N THR A 20 46.90 78.69 8.46
CA THR A 20 47.15 79.02 9.88
C THR A 20 47.06 80.51 10.20
N ALA A 21 46.67 81.03 11.37
CA ALA A 21 46.34 80.51 12.70
C ALA A 21 45.58 81.64 13.44
N ASP A 22 44.75 81.34 14.44
CA ASP A 22 45.01 81.67 15.85
C ASP A 22 43.74 81.52 16.73
N ARG A 23 44.00 81.04 17.95
CA ARG A 23 43.16 80.71 19.11
C ARG A 23 41.71 81.20 19.19
N ARG A 24 40.80 80.28 19.53
CA ARG A 24 39.86 80.41 20.67
C ARG A 24 39.39 79.03 21.19
N LYS A 25 39.18 79.00 22.51
CA LYS A 25 39.01 77.87 23.43
C LYS A 25 37.89 76.88 23.07
N ALA A 26 38.11 75.63 23.46
CA ALA A 26 37.17 74.51 23.45
C ALA A 26 35.88 74.77 24.28
N SER A 27 34.78 74.19 23.80
CA SER A 27 33.57 73.86 24.57
C SER A 27 33.08 72.46 24.15
N PRO A 28 32.39 71.71 25.03
CA PRO A 28 32.43 70.25 25.04
C PRO A 28 31.47 69.58 24.06
N GLN A 29 31.80 68.33 23.73
CA GLN A 29 31.03 67.35 22.97
C GLN A 29 29.52 67.34 23.30
N ALA A 30 28.68 67.41 22.26
CA ALA A 30 27.30 66.94 22.32
C ALA A 30 27.28 65.44 21.99
N SER A 31 26.81 64.65 22.95
CA SER A 31 26.59 63.20 22.84
C SER A 31 25.63 62.83 21.70
N PRO A 32 25.77 61.66 21.07
CA PRO A 32 24.81 61.19 20.06
C PRO A 32 23.43 60.96 20.69
N SER A 33 22.38 61.46 20.02
CA SER A 33 20.98 61.16 20.37
C SER A 33 20.73 59.65 20.33
N PRO A 34 19.95 59.10 21.29
CA PRO A 34 19.67 57.68 21.33
C PRO A 34 18.82 57.27 20.12
N ALA A 35 19.22 56.16 19.48
CA ALA A 35 18.42 55.49 18.47
C ALA A 35 17.05 55.12 19.07
N THR A 36 15.99 55.46 18.34
CA THR A 36 14.62 55.05 18.67
C THR A 36 14.56 53.53 18.79
N PRO A 37 14.12 52.96 19.93
CA PRO A 37 14.03 51.51 20.07
C PRO A 37 13.01 50.98 19.05
N ARG A 38 13.39 49.94 18.30
CA ARG A 38 12.42 49.12 17.56
C ARG A 38 11.33 48.70 18.55
N PRO A 39 10.03 48.74 18.20
CA PRO A 39 9.00 48.27 19.11
C PRO A 39 9.33 46.83 19.46
N THR A 40 9.60 46.60 20.74
CA THR A 40 9.63 45.27 21.34
C THR A 40 8.27 44.66 21.06
N GLU A 41 8.21 43.59 20.26
CA GLU A 41 7.00 42.76 20.15
C GLU A 41 6.51 42.52 21.58
N SER A 42 5.33 43.02 21.86
CA SER A 42 4.84 43.10 23.22
C SER A 42 4.55 41.67 23.67
N HIS A 43 4.97 41.27 24.88
CA HIS A 43 4.55 39.99 25.47
C HIS A 43 3.02 39.77 25.37
N ARG A 44 2.25 40.86 25.29
CA ARG A 44 0.82 40.87 25.00
C ARG A 44 0.46 40.26 23.65
N GLU A 45 1.16 40.59 22.56
CA GLU A 45 0.90 40.07 21.21
C GLU A 45 1.21 38.57 21.12
N THR A 46 2.28 38.13 21.79
CA THR A 46 2.60 36.70 21.92
C THR A 46 1.51 35.96 22.69
N ILE A 47 1.06 36.50 23.83
CA ILE A 47 -0.01 35.90 24.64
C ILE A 47 -1.33 35.88 23.87
N GLU A 48 -1.68 36.98 23.18
CA GLU A 48 -2.89 37.08 22.36
C GLU A 48 -2.86 36.06 21.22
N SER A 49 -1.72 35.92 20.54
CA SER A 49 -1.55 34.90 19.49
C SER A 49 -1.68 33.47 20.04
N ILE A 50 -1.13 33.19 21.23
CA ILE A 50 -1.28 31.88 21.89
C ILE A 50 -2.74 31.61 22.28
N VAL A 51 -3.44 32.61 22.81
CA VAL A 51 -4.86 32.48 23.20
C VAL A 51 -5.73 32.29 21.97
N VAL A 52 -5.54 33.07 20.91
CA VAL A 52 -6.24 32.91 19.63
C VAL A 52 -5.96 31.53 19.04
N ALA A 53 -4.70 31.09 19.02
CA ALA A 53 -4.33 29.75 18.57
C ALA A 53 -4.99 28.65 19.42
N PHE A 54 -5.08 28.83 20.73
CA PHE A 54 -5.72 27.88 21.64
C PHE A 54 -7.25 27.83 21.42
N ILE A 55 -7.92 28.98 21.32
CA ILE A 55 -9.36 29.05 21.03
C ILE A 55 -9.63 28.45 19.65
N LEU A 56 -8.85 28.81 18.63
CA LEU A 56 -8.98 28.23 17.30
C LEU A 56 -8.76 26.72 17.34
N ALA A 57 -7.75 26.23 18.07
CA ALA A 57 -7.52 24.81 18.25
C ALA A 57 -8.71 24.12 18.96
N LEU A 58 -9.33 24.75 19.95
CA LEU A 58 -10.54 24.23 20.62
C LEU A 58 -11.76 24.23 19.68
N VAL A 59 -11.95 25.26 18.87
CA VAL A 59 -13.04 25.33 17.88
C VAL A 59 -12.82 24.28 16.79
N VAL A 60 -11.61 24.20 16.23
CA VAL A 60 -11.24 23.18 15.25
C VAL A 60 -11.40 21.78 15.84
N ARG A 61 -10.96 21.55 17.09
CA ARG A 61 -11.11 20.25 17.76
C ARG A 61 -12.56 19.89 18.11
N GLY A 62 -13.33 20.87 18.57
CA GLY A 62 -14.72 20.67 18.98
C GLY A 62 -15.63 20.42 17.79
N PHE A 63 -15.35 21.05 16.66
CA PHE A 63 -16.28 21.13 15.54
C PHE A 63 -15.73 20.58 14.21
N ALA A 64 -14.47 20.87 13.85
CA ALA A 64 -13.94 20.59 12.51
C ALA A 64 -13.23 19.24 12.34
N ALA A 65 -12.22 18.98 13.16
CA ALA A 65 -11.35 17.83 13.03
C ALA A 65 -11.04 17.21 14.39
N GLU A 66 -11.20 15.89 14.51
CA GLU A 66 -10.81 15.13 15.70
C GLU A 66 -9.59 14.26 15.41
N ALA A 67 -8.72 14.15 16.41
CA ALA A 67 -7.51 13.37 16.34
C ALA A 67 -7.73 12.00 17.00
N PHE A 68 -7.42 10.93 16.27
CA PHE A 68 -7.49 9.56 16.77
C PHE A 68 -6.12 8.88 16.69
N VAL A 69 -5.89 7.89 17.56
CA VAL A 69 -4.77 6.96 17.47
C VAL A 69 -5.33 5.61 17.06
N ILE A 70 -4.78 4.99 16.03
CA ILE A 70 -5.26 3.70 15.55
C ILE A 70 -4.66 2.56 16.41
N PRO A 71 -5.48 1.79 17.15
CA PRO A 71 -4.95 0.74 18.02
C PRO A 71 -4.67 -0.56 17.25
N THR A 72 -5.54 -0.93 16.31
CA THR A 72 -5.52 -2.21 15.58
C THR A 72 -5.22 -2.01 14.10
N GLY A 73 -4.59 -3.00 13.46
CA GLY A 73 -4.11 -2.88 12.07
C GLY A 73 -5.02 -3.45 11.00
N SER A 74 -6.33 -3.34 11.19
CA SER A 74 -7.30 -3.85 10.21
C SER A 74 -7.32 -3.06 8.90
N MET A 75 -6.79 -1.84 8.92
CA MET A 75 -6.60 -0.99 7.75
C MET A 75 -5.16 -1.05 7.21
N ALA A 76 -4.31 -1.96 7.70
CA ALA A 76 -2.96 -2.10 7.16
C ALA A 76 -3.00 -2.65 5.72
N PRO A 77 -2.09 -2.25 4.82
CA PRO A 77 -0.99 -1.31 5.05
C PRO A 77 -1.39 0.17 4.96
N THR A 78 -2.63 0.50 4.57
CA THR A 78 -3.11 1.89 4.40
C THR A 78 -2.95 2.72 5.68
N LEU A 79 -3.40 2.18 6.82
CA LEU A 79 -3.25 2.75 8.15
C LEU A 79 -2.73 1.68 9.11
N MET A 80 -1.65 1.98 9.81
CA MET A 80 -1.04 1.03 10.73
C MET A 80 -1.67 1.15 12.11
N GLY A 81 -2.01 0.00 12.70
CA GLY A 81 -2.26 -0.11 14.14
C GLY A 81 -0.96 -0.19 14.91
N ARG A 82 -1.01 -0.67 16.17
CA ARG A 82 0.23 -1.01 16.89
C ARG A 82 1.01 -2.09 16.12
N HIS A 83 2.27 -1.83 15.81
CA HIS A 83 3.09 -2.66 14.92
C HIS A 83 4.57 -2.62 15.26
N LYS A 84 5.32 -3.60 14.76
CA LYS A 84 6.78 -3.56 14.66
C LYS A 84 7.17 -3.23 13.22
N GLU A 85 8.15 -2.36 13.03
CA GLU A 85 8.79 -2.17 11.72
C GLU A 85 10.02 -3.04 11.64
N VAL A 86 10.14 -3.80 10.56
CA VAL A 86 11.17 -4.82 10.38
C VAL A 86 11.93 -4.54 9.10
N SER A 87 13.27 -4.51 9.20
CA SER A 87 14.14 -4.57 8.03
C SER A 87 14.49 -6.03 7.76
N CYS A 88 14.09 -6.56 6.62
CA CYS A 88 14.40 -7.93 6.27
C CYS A 88 15.93 -8.11 6.14
N PRO A 89 16.57 -9.01 6.89
CA PRO A 89 18.03 -9.19 6.83
C PRO A 89 18.49 -9.81 5.50
N GLN A 90 17.57 -10.41 4.75
CA GLN A 90 17.88 -11.02 3.46
C GLN A 90 17.79 -10.02 2.31
N CYS A 91 16.69 -9.29 2.17
CA CYS A 91 16.47 -8.40 1.02
C CYS A 91 16.52 -6.90 1.33
N GLY A 92 16.56 -6.52 2.61
CA GLY A 92 16.53 -5.11 3.04
C GLY A 92 15.18 -4.42 2.89
N VAL A 93 14.12 -5.12 2.42
CA VAL A 93 12.76 -4.58 2.42
C VAL A 93 12.36 -4.19 3.84
N SER A 94 11.75 -3.02 3.99
CA SER A 94 11.09 -2.63 5.24
C SER A 94 9.62 -3.04 5.17
N TYR A 95 9.15 -3.74 6.19
CA TYR A 95 7.76 -4.18 6.30
C TYR A 95 7.26 -4.06 7.74
N ALA A 96 5.94 -4.00 7.92
CA ALA A 96 5.32 -3.93 9.23
C ALA A 96 4.72 -5.29 9.62
N VAL A 97 4.69 -5.56 10.92
CA VAL A 97 4.08 -6.76 11.52
C VAL A 97 3.15 -6.31 12.64
N ASN A 98 1.93 -6.83 12.66
CA ASN A 98 0.94 -6.50 13.68
C ASN A 98 1.46 -6.79 15.09
N ALA A 99 1.29 -5.86 16.02
CA ALA A 99 1.64 -6.01 17.44
C ALA A 99 0.50 -5.52 18.36
N ALA A 100 -0.73 -5.44 17.85
CA ALA A 100 -1.89 -4.95 18.58
C ALA A 100 -2.21 -5.77 19.83
N ASP A 101 -1.95 -7.08 19.81
CA ASP A 101 -2.27 -7.98 20.93
C ASP A 101 -1.19 -8.04 22.02
N GLU A 102 0.00 -7.48 21.83
CA GLU A 102 1.08 -7.55 22.83
C GLU A 102 0.68 -6.96 24.20
N PRO A 103 0.02 -5.79 24.29
CA PRO A 103 -0.34 -5.21 25.59
C PRO A 103 -1.34 -6.06 26.37
N ARG A 104 -2.29 -6.69 25.67
CA ARG A 104 -3.36 -7.51 26.28
C ARG A 104 -2.88 -8.92 26.62
N SER A 105 -2.10 -9.53 25.72
CA SER A 105 -1.63 -10.91 25.89
C SER A 105 -0.42 -11.02 26.82
N GLY A 106 0.34 -9.93 27.00
CA GLY A 106 1.66 -9.95 27.65
C GLY A 106 2.72 -10.73 26.86
N ARG A 107 2.39 -11.18 25.63
CA ARG A 107 3.28 -11.96 24.77
C ARG A 107 3.82 -11.08 23.66
N ALA A 108 5.14 -11.06 23.53
CA ALA A 108 5.81 -10.42 22.42
C ALA A 108 5.55 -11.15 21.10
N VAL A 109 5.38 -10.38 20.04
CA VAL A 109 5.52 -10.90 18.67
C VAL A 109 6.99 -11.22 18.45
N ALA A 110 7.27 -12.49 18.17
CA ALA A 110 8.62 -13.02 18.05
C ALA A 110 9.07 -13.16 16.60
N PHE A 111 8.14 -13.23 15.65
CA PHE A 111 8.46 -13.41 14.24
C PHE A 111 7.62 -12.54 13.31
N GLY A 112 8.21 -12.24 12.16
CA GLY A 112 7.52 -11.69 11.00
C GLY A 112 8.09 -12.26 9.71
N THR A 113 7.27 -12.34 8.67
CA THR A 113 7.66 -12.88 7.36
C THR A 113 7.59 -11.80 6.30
N CYS A 114 8.70 -11.60 5.60
CA CYS A 114 8.84 -10.58 4.56
C CYS A 114 7.97 -10.90 3.32
N TYR A 115 7.19 -9.94 2.81
CA TYR A 115 6.36 -10.12 1.60
C TYR A 115 7.21 -10.39 0.37
N ASN A 116 8.38 -9.75 0.28
CA ASN A 116 9.22 -9.78 -0.89
C ASN A 116 9.88 -11.15 -1.09
N CYS A 117 10.53 -11.68 -0.04
CA CYS A 117 11.33 -12.91 -0.12
C CYS A 117 10.83 -14.06 0.75
N ARG A 118 9.76 -13.88 1.54
CA ARG A 118 9.24 -14.85 2.51
C ARG A 118 10.23 -15.28 3.60
N PHE A 119 11.32 -14.52 3.80
CA PHE A 119 12.23 -14.77 4.92
C PHE A 119 11.58 -14.44 6.26
N ARG A 120 11.60 -15.40 7.18
CA ARG A 120 11.10 -15.27 8.55
C ARG A 120 12.16 -14.64 9.45
N THR A 121 11.90 -13.45 9.95
CA THR A 121 12.79 -12.64 10.79
C THR A 121 12.38 -12.78 12.25
N VAL A 122 13.36 -12.91 13.17
CA VAL A 122 13.15 -12.87 14.63
C VAL A 122 13.05 -11.41 15.09
N LEU A 123 12.06 -11.10 15.93
CA LEU A 123 11.65 -9.72 16.28
C LEU A 123 11.70 -9.40 17.78
N ASP A 124 12.36 -10.25 18.59
CA ASP A 124 12.35 -10.14 20.06
C ASP A 124 12.82 -8.75 20.54
N ASP A 125 13.86 -8.21 19.89
CA ASP A 125 14.49 -6.92 20.21
C ASP A 125 13.86 -5.71 19.49
N GLU A 126 12.93 -5.92 18.56
CA GLU A 126 12.31 -4.81 17.82
C GLU A 126 11.27 -4.09 18.67
N PRO A 127 11.24 -2.74 18.65
CA PRO A 127 10.29 -1.98 19.44
C PRO A 127 8.90 -2.05 18.81
N SER A 128 7.88 -2.06 19.65
CA SER A 128 6.49 -1.96 19.18
C SER A 128 6.04 -0.50 19.20
N TYR A 129 5.73 0.02 18.03
CA TYR A 129 5.22 1.38 17.85
C TYR A 129 3.72 1.44 18.05
N ASN A 130 3.23 2.54 18.62
CA ASN A 130 1.81 2.85 18.57
C ASN A 130 1.37 3.05 17.11
N GLY A 131 0.09 2.83 16.83
CA GLY A 131 -0.42 3.04 15.48
C GLY A 131 -0.53 4.50 15.09
N ASP A 132 -0.88 4.68 13.82
CA ASP A 132 -0.92 5.96 13.16
C ASP A 132 -1.90 6.91 13.87
N ARG A 133 -1.51 8.18 13.99
CA ARG A 133 -2.38 9.25 14.45
C ARG A 133 -2.96 9.98 13.25
N ILE A 134 -4.28 10.05 13.23
CA ILE A 134 -5.05 10.55 12.10
C ILE A 134 -5.91 11.75 12.49
N LEU A 135 -6.23 12.57 11.50
CA LEU A 135 -7.27 13.59 11.58
C LEU A 135 -8.52 13.13 10.84
N VAL A 136 -9.67 13.37 11.47
CA VAL A 136 -11.00 12.99 10.98
C VAL A 136 -11.88 14.23 10.88
N MET A 137 -12.42 14.50 9.69
CA MET A 137 -13.39 15.58 9.50
C MET A 137 -14.78 15.10 9.89
N LYS A 138 -15.41 15.80 10.85
CA LYS A 138 -16.78 15.48 11.31
C LYS A 138 -17.87 16.05 10.42
N PHE A 139 -17.56 17.16 9.75
CA PHE A 139 -18.55 17.97 9.04
C PHE A 139 -19.05 17.48 7.67
N PRO A 140 -18.26 16.81 6.81
CA PRO A 140 -18.74 16.52 5.46
C PRO A 140 -20.04 15.69 5.47
N TYR A 141 -20.18 14.78 6.42
CA TYR A 141 -21.35 13.89 6.50
C TYR A 141 -22.57 14.51 7.20
N LYS A 142 -22.37 15.48 8.12
CA LYS A 142 -23.46 16.04 8.94
C LYS A 142 -24.14 17.28 8.35
N LEU A 143 -23.50 17.95 7.37
CA LEU A 143 -24.00 19.16 6.73
C LEU A 143 -23.78 19.14 5.21
N PRO A 144 -24.36 18.17 4.46
CA PRO A 144 -24.09 17.93 3.03
C PRO A 144 -24.52 19.09 2.10
N PHE A 145 -25.17 20.12 2.65
CA PHE A 145 -25.57 21.33 1.92
C PHE A 145 -24.47 22.41 1.89
N LEU A 146 -23.39 22.25 2.66
CA LEU A 146 -22.25 23.16 2.61
C LEU A 146 -21.42 22.88 1.34
N PRO A 147 -20.88 23.93 0.67
CA PRO A 147 -19.89 23.71 -0.37
C PRO A 147 -18.73 22.91 0.24
N PHE A 148 -18.32 21.83 -0.43
CA PHE A 148 -17.28 20.87 0.00
C PHE A 148 -17.70 19.80 1.03
N ALA A 149 -18.96 19.74 1.44
CA ALA A 149 -19.50 18.61 2.20
C ALA A 149 -20.16 17.59 1.27
N SER A 150 -19.83 16.30 1.41
CA SER A 150 -20.47 15.21 0.68
C SER A 150 -20.96 14.15 1.66
N ARG A 151 -21.98 13.38 1.28
CA ARG A 151 -22.38 12.18 2.01
C ARG A 151 -21.23 11.16 2.00
N PRO A 152 -21.21 10.17 2.92
CA PRO A 152 -20.23 9.09 2.86
C PRO A 152 -20.19 8.46 1.46
N GLU A 153 -19.03 8.50 0.84
CA GLU A 153 -18.80 7.94 -0.49
C GLU A 153 -18.14 6.58 -0.38
N ARG A 154 -18.42 5.70 -1.35
CA ARG A 154 -17.72 4.42 -1.46
C ARG A 154 -16.22 4.67 -1.54
N TRP A 155 -15.47 3.81 -0.85
CA TRP A 155 -14.02 3.84 -0.68
C TRP A 155 -13.50 4.86 0.32
N ASP A 156 -14.35 5.66 0.95
CA ASP A 156 -13.91 6.56 2.01
C ASP A 156 -13.41 5.78 3.23
N VAL A 157 -12.34 6.26 3.86
CA VAL A 157 -11.91 5.76 5.16
C VAL A 157 -12.69 6.50 6.25
N VAL A 158 -13.53 5.77 6.98
CA VAL A 158 -14.53 6.30 7.89
C VAL A 158 -14.25 5.86 9.31
N VAL A 159 -14.35 6.80 10.25
CA VAL A 159 -14.44 6.52 11.68
C VAL A 159 -15.91 6.48 12.08
N PHE A 160 -16.30 5.47 12.84
CA PHE A 160 -17.66 5.25 13.31
C PHE A 160 -17.65 4.53 14.67
N HIS A 161 -18.76 4.66 15.40
CA HIS A 161 -19.00 3.90 16.63
C HIS A 161 -19.33 2.45 16.30
N TYR A 162 -18.68 1.50 16.94
CA TYR A 162 -18.93 0.07 16.72
C TYR A 162 -20.38 -0.26 17.12
N PRO A 163 -21.20 -0.85 16.21
CA PRO A 163 -22.63 -1.00 16.47
C PRO A 163 -23.01 -1.85 17.68
N GLU A 164 -22.21 -2.86 18.06
CA GLU A 164 -22.45 -3.70 19.25
C GLU A 164 -21.92 -3.08 20.55
N ALA A 165 -20.95 -2.16 20.45
CA ALA A 165 -20.33 -1.51 21.60
C ALA A 165 -19.96 -0.05 21.24
N PRO A 166 -20.96 0.87 21.19
CA PRO A 166 -20.78 2.21 20.63
C PRO A 166 -19.75 3.11 21.35
N GLU A 167 -19.32 2.73 22.55
CA GLU A 167 -18.21 3.38 23.25
C GLU A 167 -16.85 3.18 22.55
N GLN A 168 -16.77 2.20 21.64
CA GLN A 168 -15.58 1.90 20.84
C GLN A 168 -15.68 2.53 19.45
N ASN A 169 -14.61 3.21 19.03
CA ASN A 169 -14.51 3.76 17.68
C ASN A 169 -13.74 2.80 16.78
N TYR A 170 -14.29 2.49 15.61
CA TYR A 170 -13.65 1.70 14.57
C TYR A 170 -13.29 2.61 13.40
N ILE A 171 -12.24 2.24 12.67
CA ILE A 171 -11.88 2.85 11.40
C ILE A 171 -11.84 1.78 10.32
N LYS A 172 -12.53 2.02 9.21
CA LYS A 172 -12.65 1.08 8.10
C LYS A 172 -12.84 1.83 6.78
N ARG A 173 -12.73 1.12 5.67
CA ARG A 173 -13.15 1.59 4.36
C ARG A 173 -14.65 1.35 4.18
N LEU A 174 -15.38 2.37 3.76
CA LEU A 174 -16.77 2.26 3.36
C LEU A 174 -16.82 1.49 2.05
N VAL A 175 -17.38 0.28 2.08
CA VAL A 175 -17.51 -0.56 0.90
C VAL A 175 -18.93 -0.64 0.43
N GLY A 176 -19.93 -0.74 1.30
CA GLY A 176 -21.34 -0.85 0.92
C GLY A 176 -22.15 0.41 1.25
N LEU A 177 -22.99 0.83 0.30
CA LEU A 177 -23.84 2.02 0.37
C LEU A 177 -25.30 1.67 0.76
N PRO A 178 -26.09 2.64 1.22
CA PRO A 178 -27.49 2.39 1.58
C PRO A 178 -28.36 2.03 0.37
N GLY A 179 -29.20 1.00 0.53
CA GLY A 179 -30.20 0.60 -0.48
C GLY A 179 -29.65 -0.28 -1.59
N GLU A 180 -28.55 -0.98 -1.35
CA GLU A 180 -27.93 -1.90 -2.31
C GLU A 180 -27.68 -3.28 -1.70
N GLU A 181 -27.54 -4.28 -2.56
CA GLU A 181 -26.88 -5.53 -2.22
C GLU A 181 -25.42 -5.46 -2.63
N LEU A 182 -24.53 -5.79 -1.71
CA LEU A 182 -23.10 -5.97 -1.96
C LEU A 182 -22.80 -7.45 -2.03
N GLN A 183 -22.09 -7.90 -3.05
CA GLN A 183 -21.63 -9.28 -3.17
C GLN A 183 -20.10 -9.32 -3.21
N ILE A 184 -19.52 -10.29 -2.49
CA ILE A 184 -18.12 -10.65 -2.59
C ILE A 184 -18.03 -11.95 -3.38
N ASN A 185 -17.23 -11.94 -4.46
CA ASN A 185 -17.06 -13.10 -5.33
C ASN A 185 -15.61 -13.14 -5.85
N GLY A 186 -14.86 -14.21 -5.53
CA GLY A 186 -13.48 -14.37 -5.99
C GLY A 186 -12.54 -13.26 -5.54
N GLY A 187 -12.78 -12.65 -4.37
CA GLY A 187 -12.02 -11.51 -3.86
C GLY A 187 -12.48 -10.14 -4.36
N ASP A 188 -13.31 -10.10 -5.41
CA ASP A 188 -13.85 -8.87 -5.99
C ASP A 188 -15.18 -8.47 -5.35
N LEU A 189 -15.52 -7.19 -5.50
CA LEU A 189 -16.73 -6.60 -4.96
C LEU A 189 -17.72 -6.25 -6.08
N PHE A 190 -18.99 -6.57 -5.86
CA PHE A 190 -20.08 -6.27 -6.79
C PHE A 190 -21.22 -5.59 -6.05
N SER A 191 -22.03 -4.83 -6.78
CA SER A 191 -23.27 -4.27 -6.24
C SER A 191 -24.41 -4.36 -7.23
N ARG A 192 -25.63 -4.39 -6.68
CA ARG A 192 -26.87 -4.05 -7.38
C ARG A 192 -27.84 -3.34 -6.42
N PRO A 193 -28.88 -2.65 -6.90
CA PRO A 193 -29.95 -2.12 -6.04
C PRO A 193 -30.61 -3.23 -5.21
N LEU A 194 -30.99 -2.91 -3.96
CA LEU A 194 -31.50 -3.88 -2.99
C LEU A 194 -32.74 -4.64 -3.49
N ASP A 195 -33.67 -3.93 -4.12
CA ASP A 195 -34.90 -4.50 -4.68
C ASP A 195 -34.79 -4.71 -6.21
N GLY A 196 -33.56 -4.73 -6.73
CA GLY A 196 -33.27 -4.85 -8.15
C GLY A 196 -33.12 -6.29 -8.60
N ASP A 197 -33.72 -6.61 -9.74
CA ASP A 197 -33.55 -7.84 -10.51
C ASP A 197 -32.41 -7.76 -11.54
N GLU A 198 -31.70 -6.63 -11.59
CA GLU A 198 -30.53 -6.47 -12.44
C GLU A 198 -29.32 -7.30 -11.96
N PRO A 199 -28.42 -7.71 -12.88
CA PRO A 199 -27.22 -8.45 -12.50
C PRO A 199 -26.28 -7.59 -11.66
N PHE A 200 -25.54 -8.26 -10.78
CA PHE A 200 -24.44 -7.68 -10.02
C PHE A 200 -23.41 -7.03 -10.94
N ARG A 201 -23.01 -5.80 -10.63
CA ARG A 201 -21.97 -5.06 -11.37
C ARG A 201 -20.74 -4.89 -10.53
N ILE A 202 -19.57 -5.12 -11.12
CA ILE A 202 -18.30 -4.97 -10.42
C ILE A 202 -18.07 -3.54 -9.95
N LEU A 203 -17.60 -3.41 -8.71
CA LEU A 203 -17.30 -2.15 -8.05
C LEU A 203 -15.84 -1.78 -8.28
N ARG A 204 -15.60 -1.01 -9.35
CA ARG A 204 -14.26 -0.54 -9.71
C ARG A 204 -13.79 0.58 -8.81
N LYS A 205 -12.62 0.43 -8.20
CA LYS A 205 -12.00 1.48 -7.38
C LYS A 205 -11.60 2.67 -8.27
N PRO A 206 -11.99 3.93 -8.00
CA PRO A 206 -11.47 5.06 -8.78
C PRO A 206 -9.93 5.09 -8.70
N LEU A 207 -9.24 5.54 -9.77
CA LEU A 207 -7.79 5.36 -9.88
C LEU A 207 -6.97 5.93 -8.70
N ARG A 208 -7.47 7.01 -8.09
CA ARG A 208 -6.85 7.61 -6.90
C ARG A 208 -6.85 6.68 -5.68
N HIS A 209 -7.89 5.85 -5.52
CA HIS A 209 -8.03 4.87 -4.45
C HIS A 209 -7.25 3.60 -4.82
N LEU A 210 -7.46 3.09 -6.04
CA LEU A 210 -6.77 1.90 -6.56
C LEU A 210 -5.26 1.98 -6.30
N ARG A 211 -4.61 3.05 -6.77
CA ARG A 211 -3.16 3.22 -6.63
C ARG A 211 -2.69 3.29 -5.17
N ALA A 212 -3.52 3.79 -4.26
CA ALA A 212 -3.19 3.88 -2.85
C ALA A 212 -3.37 2.54 -2.11
N MET A 213 -4.23 1.66 -2.64
CA MET A 213 -4.59 0.37 -2.04
C MET A 213 -3.74 -0.81 -2.55
N LEU A 214 -2.98 -0.63 -3.65
CA LEU A 214 -2.12 -1.68 -4.19
C LEU A 214 -1.12 -2.25 -3.17
N VAL A 215 -1.18 -3.55 -2.96
CA VAL A 215 -0.31 -4.28 -2.02
C VAL A 215 0.94 -4.78 -2.76
N PRO A 216 2.16 -4.56 -2.22
CA PRO A 216 3.37 -5.02 -2.87
C PRO A 216 3.51 -6.55 -2.81
N VAL A 217 3.89 -7.15 -3.93
CA VAL A 217 4.17 -8.59 -4.07
C VAL A 217 5.67 -8.84 -4.17
N TYR A 218 6.37 -8.08 -5.03
CA TYR A 218 7.79 -8.23 -5.24
C TYR A 218 8.43 -6.93 -5.72
N ASP A 219 9.61 -6.61 -5.20
CA ASP A 219 10.46 -5.50 -5.61
C ASP A 219 11.82 -6.05 -6.02
N ASP A 220 12.10 -6.04 -7.32
CA ASP A 220 13.32 -6.61 -7.89
C ASP A 220 14.58 -5.82 -7.50
N ARG A 221 14.44 -4.58 -7.03
CA ARG A 221 15.56 -3.78 -6.52
C ARG A 221 16.09 -4.31 -5.19
N GLN A 222 15.31 -5.14 -4.50
CA GLN A 222 15.58 -5.65 -3.16
C GLN A 222 15.70 -7.17 -3.22
N ARG A 223 16.72 -7.69 -3.90
CA ARG A 223 16.93 -9.14 -4.00
C ARG A 223 17.54 -9.71 -2.72
N PRO A 224 17.17 -10.94 -2.32
CA PRO A 224 17.80 -11.59 -1.18
C PRO A 224 19.29 -11.84 -1.40
N VAL A 225 20.13 -11.42 -0.45
CA VAL A 225 21.59 -11.60 -0.52
C VAL A 225 21.94 -13.08 -0.66
N SER A 226 21.31 -13.98 0.11
CA SER A 226 21.60 -15.42 0.01
C SER A 226 21.09 -16.09 -1.28
N LEU A 227 20.32 -15.38 -2.12
CA LEU A 227 19.87 -15.84 -3.44
C LEU A 227 20.56 -15.09 -4.59
N ALA A 228 21.45 -14.13 -4.31
CA ALA A 228 22.02 -13.25 -5.32
C ALA A 228 22.78 -14.04 -6.42
N ASP A 229 23.54 -15.06 -6.02
CA ASP A 229 24.36 -15.89 -6.92
C ASP A 229 23.65 -17.19 -7.35
N ARG A 230 22.33 -17.25 -7.21
CA ARG A 230 21.52 -18.43 -7.52
C ARG A 230 20.54 -18.12 -8.65
N PRO A 231 20.94 -18.30 -9.93
CA PRO A 231 20.10 -17.96 -11.08
C PRO A 231 18.78 -18.73 -11.11
N GLU A 232 18.72 -19.93 -10.52
CA GLU A 232 17.50 -20.71 -10.37
C GLU A 232 16.40 -20.01 -9.55
N TRP A 233 16.77 -19.01 -8.74
CA TRP A 233 15.86 -18.17 -7.94
C TRP A 233 15.53 -16.82 -8.59
N ARG A 234 16.01 -16.55 -9.82
CA ARG A 234 15.68 -15.31 -10.55
C ARG A 234 14.20 -15.31 -10.95
N ARG A 235 13.47 -14.35 -10.38
CA ARG A 235 12.04 -14.15 -10.64
C ARG A 235 11.77 -13.52 -11.99
N TRP A 236 12.65 -12.64 -12.46
CA TRP A 236 12.63 -12.13 -13.83
C TRP A 236 13.66 -12.88 -14.65
N ALA A 237 13.22 -13.54 -15.72
CA ALA A 237 14.06 -14.30 -16.61
C ALA A 237 13.55 -14.21 -18.05
N PRO A 238 14.43 -14.26 -19.07
CA PRO A 238 14.00 -14.33 -20.45
C PRO A 238 13.21 -15.62 -20.70
N LEU A 239 12.21 -15.57 -21.59
CA LEU A 239 11.47 -16.75 -22.00
C LEU A 239 12.34 -17.69 -22.82
N GLU A 240 13.09 -17.14 -23.79
CA GLU A 240 14.06 -17.86 -24.60
C GLU A 240 15.47 -17.28 -24.39
N GLU A 241 16.50 -18.13 -24.52
CA GLU A 241 17.88 -17.67 -24.42
C GLU A 241 18.17 -16.58 -25.46
N GLY A 242 18.73 -15.45 -25.02
CA GLY A 242 19.02 -14.31 -25.86
C GLY A 242 17.87 -13.31 -26.07
N ASP A 243 16.67 -13.58 -25.54
CA ASP A 243 15.56 -12.60 -25.60
C ASP A 243 15.84 -11.36 -24.76
N TRP A 244 16.44 -11.53 -23.57
CA TRP A 244 16.84 -10.46 -22.67
C TRP A 244 18.12 -10.85 -21.93
N SER A 245 18.97 -9.87 -21.64
CA SER A 245 20.17 -10.04 -20.83
C SER A 245 20.14 -9.11 -19.62
N GLU A 246 20.49 -9.63 -18.45
CA GLU A 246 20.67 -8.83 -17.23
C GLU A 246 22.08 -8.19 -17.22
N SER A 247 22.18 -6.94 -16.76
CA SER A 247 23.46 -6.25 -16.58
C SER A 247 24.26 -6.84 -15.42
N GLU A 248 25.52 -7.20 -15.69
CA GLU A 248 26.47 -7.61 -14.64
C GLU A 248 26.82 -6.48 -13.67
N GLN A 249 26.80 -5.21 -14.14
CA GLN A 249 27.18 -4.05 -13.32
C GLN A 249 26.00 -3.52 -12.49
N ARG A 250 24.77 -3.71 -12.99
CA ARG A 250 23.54 -3.23 -12.36
C ARG A 250 22.49 -4.36 -12.36
N PRO A 251 22.59 -5.34 -11.44
CA PRO A 251 21.58 -6.39 -11.30
C PRO A 251 20.17 -5.78 -11.16
N GLY A 252 19.20 -6.33 -11.88
CA GLY A 252 17.85 -5.77 -12.02
C GLY A 252 17.66 -4.84 -13.22
N GLU A 253 18.71 -4.55 -13.97
CA GLU A 253 18.60 -3.92 -15.28
C GLU A 253 18.69 -4.95 -16.41
N PHE A 254 17.68 -4.96 -17.26
CA PHE A 254 17.55 -5.91 -18.36
C PHE A 254 17.60 -5.16 -19.69
N ALA A 255 18.38 -5.64 -20.65
CA ALA A 255 18.40 -5.14 -22.02
C ALA A 255 17.71 -6.14 -22.95
N SER A 256 16.86 -5.65 -23.84
CA SER A 256 16.22 -6.47 -24.87
C SER A 256 17.26 -7.01 -25.83
N GLY A 257 17.07 -8.26 -26.26
CA GLY A 257 17.89 -8.95 -27.23
C GLY A 257 17.65 -8.51 -28.68
N THR A 258 17.55 -9.48 -29.59
CA THR A 258 17.50 -9.21 -31.03
C THR A 258 16.31 -8.34 -31.43
N ALA A 259 16.58 -7.27 -32.20
CA ALA A 259 15.57 -6.37 -32.76
C ALA A 259 14.85 -6.97 -33.98
N ASP A 260 14.50 -8.25 -33.92
CA ASP A 260 13.68 -8.90 -34.93
C ASP A 260 12.22 -8.42 -34.77
N PRO A 261 11.64 -7.74 -35.77
CA PRO A 261 10.24 -7.28 -35.70
C PRO A 261 9.22 -8.41 -35.87
N SER A 262 9.63 -9.61 -36.29
CA SER A 262 8.73 -10.75 -36.56
C SER A 262 8.40 -11.60 -35.33
N ARG A 263 9.14 -11.42 -34.23
CA ARG A 263 8.90 -12.12 -32.96
C ARG A 263 8.95 -11.15 -31.78
N VAL A 264 8.33 -11.54 -30.67
CA VAL A 264 8.40 -10.79 -29.41
C VAL A 264 9.41 -11.49 -28.50
N SER A 265 10.46 -10.78 -28.09
CA SER A 265 11.42 -11.23 -27.09
C SER A 265 10.86 -10.94 -25.69
N TRP A 266 10.64 -11.97 -24.86
CA TRP A 266 9.91 -11.82 -23.59
C TRP A 266 10.81 -11.90 -22.36
N LEU A 267 10.64 -10.94 -21.45
CA LEU A 267 11.10 -11.03 -20.06
C LEU A 267 9.90 -11.40 -19.18
N ARG A 268 9.97 -12.52 -18.48
CA ARG A 268 8.84 -13.10 -17.73
C ARG A 268 9.10 -13.10 -16.23
N TYR A 269 8.06 -12.80 -15.48
CA TYR A 269 8.03 -12.98 -14.04
C TYR A 269 7.63 -14.41 -13.66
N ARG A 270 8.26 -14.98 -12.64
CA ARG A 270 7.87 -16.21 -11.95
C ARG A 270 7.88 -15.95 -10.45
N HIS A 271 6.78 -16.26 -9.76
CA HIS A 271 6.69 -16.07 -8.31
C HIS A 271 7.45 -17.18 -7.56
N LEU A 272 8.77 -17.03 -7.46
CA LEU A 272 9.66 -18.00 -6.80
C LEU A 272 9.90 -17.58 -5.34
N VAL A 273 9.13 -18.15 -4.42
CA VAL A 273 9.22 -17.90 -2.98
C VAL A 273 9.81 -19.11 -2.25
N PRO A 274 11.00 -19.00 -1.62
CA PRO A 274 11.51 -20.09 -0.81
C PRO A 274 10.64 -20.31 0.43
N ASP A 275 10.33 -21.57 0.71
CA ASP A 275 9.69 -21.95 1.96
C ASP A 275 10.68 -22.01 3.14
N ALA A 276 10.19 -22.37 4.33
CA ALA A 276 11.01 -22.43 5.54
C ALA A 276 12.14 -23.48 5.49
N ASP A 277 11.92 -24.64 4.88
CA ASP A 277 12.92 -25.71 4.74
C ASP A 277 13.97 -25.33 3.69
N GLN A 278 13.55 -24.77 2.56
CA GLN A 278 14.45 -24.20 1.57
C GLN A 278 15.30 -23.09 2.18
N TRP A 279 14.72 -22.15 2.94
CA TRP A 279 15.50 -21.12 3.63
C TRP A 279 16.53 -21.70 4.59
N ARG A 280 16.16 -22.71 5.40
CA ARG A 280 17.10 -23.40 6.30
C ARG A 280 18.25 -24.05 5.52
N ALA A 281 17.94 -24.74 4.43
CA ALA A 281 18.95 -25.39 3.60
C ALA A 281 19.89 -24.37 2.93
N ILE A 282 19.33 -23.30 2.34
CA ILE A 282 20.08 -22.20 1.70
C ILE A 282 21.07 -21.58 2.68
N LEU A 283 20.60 -21.22 3.89
CA LEU A 283 21.45 -20.59 4.91
C LEU A 283 22.55 -21.51 5.43
N LYS A 284 22.32 -22.82 5.43
CA LYS A 284 23.31 -23.83 5.86
C LYS A 284 24.22 -24.31 4.73
N GLY A 285 24.03 -23.83 3.49
CA GLY A 285 24.73 -24.34 2.32
C GLY A 285 24.42 -25.81 2.00
N GLN A 286 23.23 -26.28 2.38
CA GLN A 286 22.77 -27.64 2.13
C GLN A 286 22.06 -27.75 0.77
N THR A 287 21.98 -28.98 0.25
CA THR A 287 21.14 -29.29 -0.91
C THR A 287 19.68 -29.04 -0.59
N LEU A 288 18.92 -28.56 -1.57
CA LEU A 288 17.48 -28.39 -1.41
C LEU A 288 16.80 -29.76 -1.54
N ASP A 289 15.84 -30.04 -0.65
CA ASP A 289 14.99 -31.23 -0.79
C ASP A 289 14.05 -31.12 -1.99
N ARG A 290 13.72 -29.89 -2.40
CA ARG A 290 12.95 -29.56 -3.59
C ARG A 290 13.54 -28.38 -4.35
N GLU A 291 13.58 -28.51 -5.67
CA GLU A 291 13.99 -27.44 -6.57
C GLU A 291 13.05 -26.22 -6.46
N PRO A 292 13.53 -25.01 -6.79
CA PRO A 292 12.69 -23.84 -6.89
C PRO A 292 11.61 -24.06 -7.94
N SER A 293 10.34 -23.87 -7.56
CA SER A 293 9.21 -23.92 -8.49
C SER A 293 8.33 -22.68 -8.32
N PRO A 294 7.78 -22.13 -9.42
CA PRO A 294 6.84 -21.01 -9.33
C PRO A 294 5.58 -21.43 -8.58
N SER A 295 5.02 -20.52 -7.81
CA SER A 295 3.67 -20.67 -7.25
C SER A 295 2.76 -19.57 -7.79
N LEU A 296 1.45 -19.73 -7.58
CA LEU A 296 0.49 -18.66 -7.72
C LEU A 296 0.79 -17.52 -6.74
N ILE A 297 0.37 -16.30 -7.09
CA ILE A 297 0.47 -15.13 -6.23
C ILE A 297 -0.70 -15.15 -5.24
N GLU A 298 -0.39 -15.08 -3.95
CA GLU A 298 -1.33 -15.17 -2.83
C GLU A 298 -1.78 -13.79 -2.31
N ASP A 299 -2.89 -13.72 -1.57
CA ASP A 299 -3.28 -12.56 -0.71
C ASP A 299 -2.36 -12.39 0.52
N PHE A 300 -1.08 -12.71 0.40
CA PHE A 300 -0.14 -12.63 1.49
C PHE A 300 0.08 -11.19 1.96
N SER A 301 0.11 -11.00 3.28
CA SER A 301 0.42 -9.73 3.94
C SER A 301 1.39 -9.96 5.09
N SER A 302 2.57 -9.32 5.05
CA SER A 302 3.52 -9.35 6.16
C SER A 302 2.92 -8.89 7.47
N TYR A 303 1.94 -7.97 7.41
CA TYR A 303 1.29 -7.44 8.60
C TYR A 303 0.60 -8.54 9.41
N ASN A 304 0.09 -9.58 8.74
CA ASN A 304 -0.62 -10.72 9.34
C ASN A 304 0.30 -11.83 9.85
N THR A 305 1.62 -11.64 9.81
CA THR A 305 2.57 -12.72 10.11
C THR A 305 3.00 -12.76 11.59
N ASN A 306 2.22 -12.12 12.46
CA ASN A 306 2.53 -11.89 13.87
C ASN A 306 2.43 -13.18 14.72
N GLN A 307 3.50 -13.98 14.74
CA GLN A 307 3.60 -15.20 15.54
C GLN A 307 4.33 -14.97 16.88
N GLY A 308 3.88 -15.67 17.93
CA GLY A 308 4.46 -15.61 19.27
C GLY A 308 5.69 -16.49 19.47
N GLY A 309 6.43 -16.29 20.56
CA GLY A 309 7.64 -17.07 20.88
C GLY A 309 7.40 -18.56 21.17
N ASN A 310 6.17 -18.97 21.46
CA ASN A 310 5.77 -20.38 21.57
C ASN A 310 5.44 -21.04 20.22
N GLU A 311 5.38 -20.25 19.14
CA GLU A 311 5.05 -20.68 17.78
C GLU A 311 6.29 -20.80 16.88
N VAL A 312 7.49 -20.88 17.48
CA VAL A 312 8.77 -21.07 16.78
C VAL A 312 8.75 -22.33 15.90
N GLY A 313 8.03 -23.38 16.34
CA GLY A 313 7.87 -24.65 15.62
C GLY A 313 6.62 -24.73 14.72
N SER A 314 5.77 -23.70 14.69
CA SER A 314 4.58 -23.66 13.84
C SER A 314 4.96 -23.45 12.38
N PRO A 315 4.16 -23.96 11.43
CA PRO A 315 4.35 -23.68 10.02
C PRO A 315 4.28 -22.16 9.76
N PRO A 316 4.95 -21.66 8.70
CA PRO A 316 4.78 -20.29 8.23
C PRO A 316 3.31 -20.01 7.90
N ILE A 317 2.88 -18.77 8.10
CA ILE A 317 1.55 -18.31 7.66
C ILE A 317 1.54 -18.26 6.13
N VAL A 318 0.55 -18.92 5.56
CA VAL A 318 0.23 -19.00 4.13
C VAL A 318 -1.22 -18.60 3.94
N GLU A 319 -1.52 -17.96 2.81
CA GLU A 319 -2.87 -17.53 2.48
C GLU A 319 -3.33 -18.33 1.25
N PRO A 320 -4.52 -18.95 1.26
CA PRO A 320 -4.94 -19.85 0.20
C PRO A 320 -5.49 -19.15 -1.05
N HIS A 321 -5.73 -17.85 -0.95
CA HIS A 321 -6.39 -17.06 -1.98
C HIS A 321 -5.42 -16.66 -3.08
N TRP A 322 -5.61 -17.17 -4.29
CA TRP A 322 -4.93 -16.69 -5.48
C TRP A 322 -5.45 -15.30 -5.87
N VAL A 323 -4.52 -14.41 -6.25
CA VAL A 323 -4.82 -13.05 -6.70
C VAL A 323 -4.31 -12.86 -8.13
N GLY A 324 -5.23 -12.82 -9.09
CA GLY A 324 -4.96 -12.51 -10.50
C GLY A 324 -4.97 -11.02 -10.85
N ASP A 325 -5.50 -10.20 -9.94
CA ASP A 325 -5.58 -8.75 -10.07
C ASP A 325 -4.23 -8.11 -9.75
N LEU A 326 -3.46 -7.84 -10.81
CA LEU A 326 -2.05 -7.47 -10.73
C LEU A 326 -1.78 -6.10 -11.35
N ALA A 327 -0.72 -5.48 -10.84
CA ALA A 327 -0.13 -4.28 -11.43
C ALA A 327 1.39 -4.40 -11.45
N VAL A 328 2.01 -4.05 -12.58
CA VAL A 328 3.47 -4.00 -12.73
C VAL A 328 3.91 -2.56 -12.93
N GLU A 329 4.96 -2.16 -12.22
CA GLU A 329 5.63 -0.87 -12.35
C GLU A 329 7.09 -1.10 -12.75
N PHE A 330 7.61 -0.27 -13.65
CA PHE A 330 9.01 -0.32 -14.05
C PHE A 330 9.45 0.98 -14.72
N VAL A 331 10.76 1.11 -14.91
CA VAL A 331 11.39 2.14 -15.72
C VAL A 331 11.73 1.54 -17.09
N LEU A 332 11.24 2.17 -18.14
CA LEU A 332 11.54 1.88 -19.53
C LEU A 332 12.53 2.91 -20.08
N GLU A 333 13.68 2.45 -20.55
CA GLU A 333 14.63 3.25 -21.33
C GLU A 333 14.55 2.84 -22.80
N VAL A 334 14.11 3.77 -23.64
CA VAL A 334 14.00 3.58 -25.10
C VAL A 334 15.27 4.10 -25.77
N GLU A 335 15.95 3.25 -26.54
CA GLU A 335 17.17 3.65 -27.26
C GLU A 335 16.86 4.28 -28.62
N ALA A 336 15.83 3.77 -29.30
CA ALA A 336 15.35 4.26 -30.59
C ALA A 336 13.82 4.24 -30.65
N GLY A 337 13.21 5.28 -31.24
CA GLY A 337 11.75 5.37 -31.44
C GLY A 337 11.24 4.47 -32.56
N ARG A 338 11.46 3.15 -32.45
CA ARG A 338 10.99 2.15 -33.41
C ARG A 338 10.66 0.84 -32.70
N GLY A 339 9.79 0.06 -33.32
CA GLY A 339 9.33 -1.21 -32.76
C GLY A 339 8.29 -1.01 -31.66
N GLN A 340 7.99 -2.09 -30.95
CA GLN A 340 6.93 -2.14 -29.96
C GLN A 340 7.43 -2.67 -28.62
N VAL A 341 6.87 -2.13 -27.54
CA VAL A 341 6.97 -2.68 -26.19
C VAL A 341 5.61 -3.17 -25.77
N ILE A 342 5.53 -4.39 -25.26
CA ILE A 342 4.28 -5.05 -24.89
C ILE A 342 4.36 -5.38 -23.39
N VAL A 343 3.44 -4.88 -22.59
CA VAL A 343 3.29 -5.30 -21.18
C VAL A 343 2.11 -6.24 -21.11
N GLU A 344 2.30 -7.44 -20.53
CA GLU A 344 1.28 -8.48 -20.40
C GLU A 344 1.03 -8.82 -18.93
N LEU A 345 -0.25 -8.91 -18.57
CA LEU A 345 -0.76 -9.47 -17.32
C LEU A 345 -1.71 -10.62 -17.68
N ILE A 346 -1.52 -11.80 -17.09
CA ILE A 346 -2.36 -12.98 -17.29
C ILE A 346 -3.20 -13.19 -16.04
N GLU A 347 -4.50 -13.44 -16.26
CA GLU A 347 -5.46 -13.80 -15.22
C GLU A 347 -6.32 -14.95 -15.74
N ALA A 348 -6.30 -16.10 -15.05
CA ALA A 348 -7.02 -17.32 -15.44
C ALA A 348 -6.71 -17.73 -16.89
N GLY A 349 -5.44 -17.61 -17.29
CA GLY A 349 -4.97 -17.92 -18.64
C GLY A 349 -5.32 -16.89 -19.72
N VAL A 350 -6.07 -15.83 -19.39
CA VAL A 350 -6.45 -14.77 -20.33
C VAL A 350 -5.39 -13.66 -20.33
N PRO A 351 -4.73 -13.37 -21.47
CA PRO A 351 -3.74 -12.32 -21.55
C PRO A 351 -4.39 -10.94 -21.72
N HIS A 352 -3.98 -10.01 -20.86
CA HIS A 352 -4.31 -8.59 -20.91
C HIS A 352 -3.05 -7.81 -21.25
N ARG A 353 -3.07 -7.06 -22.36
CA ARG A 353 -1.86 -6.41 -22.88
C ARG A 353 -2.02 -4.92 -23.10
N CYS A 354 -0.94 -4.20 -22.82
CA CYS A 354 -0.70 -2.85 -23.33
C CYS A 354 0.44 -2.91 -24.36
N THR A 355 0.15 -2.65 -25.62
CA THR A 355 1.15 -2.53 -26.69
C THR A 355 1.42 -1.06 -26.97
N ILE A 356 2.68 -0.65 -26.84
CA ILE A 356 3.16 0.70 -27.08
C ILE A 356 3.97 0.69 -28.38
N ASP A 357 3.47 1.39 -29.39
CA ASP A 357 4.22 1.67 -30.62
C ASP A 357 5.18 2.84 -30.39
N LEU A 358 6.49 2.57 -30.45
CA LEU A 358 7.52 3.56 -30.16
C LEU A 358 7.74 4.57 -31.28
N ALA A 359 7.27 4.27 -32.51
CA ALA A 359 7.36 5.18 -33.64
C ALA A 359 6.19 6.17 -33.62
N GLU A 360 4.98 5.70 -33.34
CA GLU A 360 3.77 6.52 -33.29
C GLU A 360 3.52 7.17 -31.92
N GLY A 361 4.13 6.64 -30.86
CA GLY A 361 3.86 7.04 -29.48
C GLY A 361 2.44 6.70 -29.02
N GLN A 362 1.82 5.68 -29.65
CA GLN A 362 0.46 5.23 -29.36
C GLN A 362 0.48 3.98 -28.49
N ALA A 363 -0.42 3.92 -27.50
CA ALA A 363 -0.69 2.72 -26.74
C ALA A 363 -2.03 2.11 -27.18
N THR A 364 -2.09 0.78 -27.24
CA THR A 364 -3.31 -0.01 -27.50
C THR A 364 -3.49 -1.03 -26.40
N LEU A 365 -4.69 -1.11 -25.84
CA LEU A 365 -5.06 -2.09 -24.82
C LEU A 365 -5.79 -3.26 -25.48
N THR A 366 -5.46 -4.48 -25.10
CA THR A 366 -6.11 -5.69 -25.65
C THR A 366 -6.38 -6.71 -24.54
N ARG A 367 -7.42 -7.52 -24.74
CA ARG A 367 -7.75 -8.68 -23.91
C ARG A 367 -8.01 -9.87 -24.81
N ASP A 368 -7.28 -10.96 -24.59
CA ASP A 368 -7.33 -12.15 -25.43
C ASP A 368 -7.18 -11.83 -26.93
N GLY A 369 -6.26 -10.90 -27.24
CA GLY A 369 -6.02 -10.40 -28.60
C GLY A 369 -7.08 -9.42 -29.14
N ASN A 370 -8.22 -9.25 -28.47
CA ASN A 370 -9.26 -8.30 -28.87
C ASN A 370 -8.90 -6.88 -28.40
N VAL A 371 -8.98 -5.90 -29.30
CA VAL A 371 -8.68 -4.50 -29.00
C VAL A 371 -9.78 -3.89 -28.13
N LEU A 372 -9.37 -3.25 -27.04
CA LEU A 372 -10.22 -2.53 -26.10
C LEU A 372 -10.08 -1.02 -26.35
N GLY A 373 -11.11 -0.42 -26.96
CA GLY A 373 -11.15 1.01 -27.25
C GLY A 373 -10.25 1.44 -28.42
N THR A 374 -10.04 2.75 -28.58
CA THR A 374 -9.15 3.29 -29.63
C THR A 374 -7.73 3.49 -29.08
N PRO A 375 -6.70 3.35 -29.93
CA PRO A 375 -5.33 3.73 -29.56
C PRO A 375 -5.26 5.17 -29.01
N GLN A 376 -4.41 5.39 -28.01
CA GLN A 376 -4.22 6.70 -27.36
C GLN A 376 -2.76 7.10 -27.37
N GLY A 377 -2.50 8.39 -27.60
CA GLY A 377 -1.16 8.95 -27.44
C GLY A 377 -0.71 8.81 -25.98
N CYS A 378 0.39 8.09 -25.75
CA CYS A 378 0.81 7.70 -24.41
C CYS A 378 1.90 8.59 -23.80
N GLY A 379 2.43 9.55 -24.57
CA GLY A 379 3.46 10.48 -24.12
C GLY A 379 4.89 9.95 -24.17
N ILE A 380 5.09 8.74 -24.70
CA ILE A 380 6.42 8.20 -25.03
C ILE A 380 6.80 8.74 -26.41
N SER A 381 7.73 9.70 -26.45
CA SER A 381 8.13 10.41 -27.66
C SER A 381 9.61 10.19 -27.95
N GLY A 382 9.94 9.09 -28.63
CA GLY A 382 11.30 8.74 -29.01
C GLY A 382 12.21 8.33 -27.84
N PRO A 383 13.54 8.35 -28.04
CA PRO A 383 14.50 7.91 -27.04
C PRO A 383 14.38 8.65 -25.72
N GLY A 384 14.46 7.94 -24.60
CA GLY A 384 14.26 8.54 -23.28
C GLY A 384 13.99 7.52 -22.19
N ARG A 385 13.80 8.02 -20.97
CA ARG A 385 13.51 7.24 -19.77
C ARG A 385 12.11 7.57 -19.29
N TYR A 386 11.26 6.56 -19.16
CA TYR A 386 9.84 6.68 -18.84
C TYR A 386 9.49 5.76 -17.67
N ARG A 387 8.64 6.22 -16.74
CA ARG A 387 8.06 5.37 -15.70
C ARG A 387 6.73 4.82 -16.17
N ILE A 388 6.63 3.50 -16.26
CA ILE A 388 5.44 2.80 -16.71
C ILE A 388 4.80 2.10 -15.51
N ALA A 389 3.48 2.18 -15.42
CA ALA A 389 2.70 1.24 -14.62
C ALA A 389 1.54 0.72 -15.47
N PHE A 390 1.28 -0.58 -15.41
CA PHE A 390 0.16 -1.21 -16.10
C PHE A 390 -0.55 -2.15 -15.13
N ALA A 391 -1.88 -2.09 -15.09
CA ALA A 391 -2.70 -2.86 -14.17
C ALA A 391 -3.89 -3.51 -14.88
N ASN A 392 -4.21 -4.73 -14.43
CA ASN A 392 -5.44 -5.46 -14.73
C ASN A 392 -6.13 -5.69 -13.38
N ILE A 393 -7.06 -4.80 -13.01
CA ILE A 393 -7.71 -4.81 -11.69
C ILE A 393 -9.18 -4.40 -11.82
N ASP A 394 -10.06 -5.09 -11.10
CA ASP A 394 -11.51 -4.89 -11.11
C ASP A 394 -12.09 -4.89 -12.54
N ASP A 395 -11.73 -5.86 -13.39
CA ASP A 395 -12.13 -5.94 -14.80
C ASP A 395 -11.86 -4.66 -15.60
N ARG A 396 -10.67 -4.06 -15.41
CA ARG A 396 -10.27 -2.82 -16.08
C ARG A 396 -8.76 -2.72 -16.29
N LEU A 397 -8.38 -2.42 -17.54
CA LEU A 397 -7.00 -2.14 -17.91
C LEU A 397 -6.65 -0.68 -17.69
N THR A 398 -5.58 -0.43 -16.93
CA THR A 398 -5.11 0.93 -16.64
C THR A 398 -3.63 1.08 -16.95
N LEU A 399 -3.29 2.16 -17.67
CA LEU A 399 -1.92 2.54 -18.01
C LEU A 399 -1.56 3.88 -17.37
N TRP A 400 -0.39 3.94 -16.73
CA TRP A 400 0.28 5.17 -16.35
C TRP A 400 1.61 5.31 -17.08
N VAL A 401 1.87 6.51 -17.61
CA VAL A 401 3.17 6.92 -18.17
C VAL A 401 3.58 8.22 -17.50
N ASP A 402 4.69 8.18 -16.76
CA ASP A 402 5.19 9.32 -15.96
C ASP A 402 4.11 9.97 -15.07
N GLY A 403 3.23 9.13 -14.52
CA GLY A 403 2.13 9.53 -13.64
C GLY A 403 0.88 10.04 -14.36
N ARG A 404 0.89 10.19 -15.70
CA ARG A 404 -0.29 10.52 -16.52
C ARG A 404 -1.05 9.26 -16.90
N THR A 405 -2.35 9.36 -17.13
CA THR A 405 -3.21 8.24 -17.54
C THR A 405 -3.77 8.47 -18.96
N PRO A 406 -3.15 7.90 -20.01
CA PRO A 406 -3.59 8.11 -21.39
C PRO A 406 -5.04 7.69 -21.66
N PHE A 407 -5.55 6.75 -20.86
CA PHE A 407 -6.92 6.20 -20.97
C PHE A 407 -7.86 6.72 -19.87
N GLY A 408 -7.57 7.86 -19.23
CA GLY A 408 -8.42 8.40 -18.17
C GLY A 408 -8.45 7.49 -16.93
N GLU A 409 -9.62 6.93 -16.61
CA GLU A 409 -9.80 5.95 -15.52
C GLU A 409 -9.40 4.50 -15.92
N GLY A 410 -9.03 4.26 -17.18
CA GLY A 410 -8.78 2.93 -17.74
C GLY A 410 -9.92 2.45 -18.65
N VAL A 411 -9.71 1.32 -19.31
CA VAL A 411 -10.68 0.70 -20.22
C VAL A 411 -11.25 -0.55 -19.56
N ALA A 412 -12.52 -0.48 -19.20
CA ALA A 412 -13.27 -1.60 -18.63
C ALA A 412 -13.58 -2.65 -19.70
N TYR A 413 -13.69 -3.89 -19.26
CA TYR A 413 -14.19 -4.99 -20.08
C TYR A 413 -15.18 -5.81 -19.24
N ASP A 414 -16.01 -6.59 -19.92
CA ASP A 414 -16.97 -7.47 -19.27
C ASP A 414 -16.42 -8.89 -19.19
N VAL A 415 -16.73 -9.55 -18.09
CA VAL A 415 -16.39 -10.94 -17.85
C VAL A 415 -17.66 -11.66 -17.44
N ASP A 416 -17.92 -12.79 -18.08
CA ASP A 416 -18.91 -13.74 -17.58
C ASP A 416 -18.41 -14.36 -16.26
N ARG A 417 -19.20 -14.20 -15.21
CA ARG A 417 -18.90 -14.68 -13.84
C ARG A 417 -19.89 -15.74 -13.36
N GLU A 418 -20.69 -16.33 -14.27
CA GLU A 418 -21.54 -17.48 -13.95
C GLU A 418 -20.73 -18.73 -13.60
N GLU A 419 -19.53 -18.89 -14.16
CA GLU A 419 -18.62 -20.00 -13.86
C GLU A 419 -17.34 -19.52 -13.15
N PRO A 420 -16.82 -20.29 -12.16
CA PRO A 420 -15.52 -20.03 -11.56
C PRO A 420 -14.42 -20.02 -12.62
N ARG A 421 -13.51 -19.04 -12.57
CA ARG A 421 -12.34 -18.94 -13.44
C ARG A 421 -11.09 -19.36 -12.66
N PRO A 422 -10.76 -20.67 -12.60
CA PRO A 422 -9.57 -21.12 -11.89
C PRO A 422 -8.30 -20.53 -12.50
N PRO A 423 -7.22 -20.42 -11.71
CA PRO A 423 -5.91 -20.19 -12.27
C PRO A 423 -5.54 -21.32 -13.24
N THR A 424 -4.66 -21.01 -14.19
CA THR A 424 -4.14 -21.92 -15.19
C THR A 424 -2.62 -22.02 -15.08
N LEU A 425 -1.98 -22.92 -15.83
CA LEU A 425 -0.52 -22.99 -15.90
C LEU A 425 0.12 -21.63 -16.26
N ALA A 426 -0.54 -20.79 -17.05
CA ALA A 426 -0.02 -19.48 -17.43
C ALA A 426 0.08 -18.51 -16.24
N ASP A 427 -0.74 -18.70 -15.20
CA ASP A 427 -0.74 -17.89 -13.97
C ASP A 427 0.45 -18.19 -13.05
N LEU A 428 1.26 -19.21 -13.35
CA LEU A 428 2.60 -19.40 -12.76
C LEU A 428 3.66 -18.45 -13.34
N SER A 429 3.36 -17.77 -14.46
CA SER A 429 4.19 -16.72 -15.05
C SER A 429 3.34 -15.52 -15.52
N PRO A 430 2.62 -14.86 -14.59
CA PRO A 430 1.49 -14.01 -14.93
C PRO A 430 1.87 -12.64 -15.48
N VAL A 431 3.16 -12.26 -15.46
CA VAL A 431 3.61 -10.94 -15.91
C VAL A 431 4.74 -11.08 -16.92
N GLY A 432 4.64 -10.32 -18.02
CA GLY A 432 5.67 -10.26 -19.05
C GLY A 432 5.88 -8.86 -19.59
N VAL A 433 7.12 -8.54 -19.94
CA VAL A 433 7.46 -7.38 -20.78
C VAL A 433 8.15 -7.88 -22.04
N GLY A 434 7.53 -7.62 -23.17
CA GLY A 434 7.98 -8.02 -24.50
C GLY A 434 8.55 -6.85 -25.29
N ALA A 435 9.54 -7.12 -26.13
CA ALA A 435 10.07 -6.19 -27.12
C ALA A 435 10.02 -6.83 -28.51
N ALA A 436 9.46 -6.13 -29.50
CA ALA A 436 9.38 -6.59 -30.88
C ALA A 436 9.95 -5.51 -31.81
N GLY A 437 11.08 -5.80 -32.47
CA GLY A 437 11.80 -4.81 -33.28
C GLY A 437 12.29 -3.56 -32.51
N ALA A 438 12.22 -3.59 -31.17
CA ALA A 438 12.57 -2.48 -30.27
C ALA A 438 13.87 -2.79 -29.55
N SER A 439 14.66 -1.75 -29.28
CA SER A 439 15.86 -1.83 -28.46
C SER A 439 15.64 -0.96 -27.22
N VAL A 440 15.47 -1.64 -26.09
CA VAL A 440 15.03 -1.02 -24.83
C VAL A 440 15.74 -1.64 -23.64
N ARG A 441 15.77 -0.90 -22.53
CA ARG A 441 16.22 -1.37 -21.22
C ARG A 441 15.11 -1.21 -20.19
N LEU A 442 15.04 -2.17 -19.26
CA LEU A 442 14.08 -2.20 -18.16
C LEU A 442 14.84 -2.17 -16.84
N SER A 443 14.32 -1.45 -15.86
CA SER A 443 14.83 -1.44 -14.48
C SER A 443 13.70 -1.13 -13.50
N ASP A 444 13.97 -1.21 -12.20
CA ASP A 444 13.03 -0.85 -11.14
C ASP A 444 11.70 -1.64 -11.22
N LEU A 445 11.75 -2.92 -11.58
CA LEU A 445 10.58 -3.80 -11.71
C LEU A 445 9.95 -4.07 -10.34
N VAL A 446 8.69 -3.64 -10.17
CA VAL A 446 7.89 -3.85 -8.98
C VAL A 446 6.55 -4.47 -9.36
N LEU A 447 6.21 -5.58 -8.72
CA LEU A 447 4.92 -6.24 -8.85
C LEU A 447 4.06 -5.93 -7.63
N ARG A 448 2.81 -5.59 -7.89
CA ARG A 448 1.76 -5.33 -6.91
C ARG A 448 0.51 -6.12 -7.27
N ARG A 449 -0.37 -6.26 -6.29
CA ARG A 449 -1.68 -6.86 -6.44
C ARG A 449 -2.76 -5.95 -5.86
N ASP A 450 -4.00 -6.26 -6.19
CA ASP A 450 -5.14 -5.73 -5.46
C ASP A 450 -5.37 -6.44 -4.11
N ILE A 451 -6.26 -5.89 -3.29
CA ILE A 451 -6.77 -6.52 -2.07
C ILE A 451 -7.76 -7.60 -2.47
N TYR A 452 -7.58 -8.82 -1.96
CA TYR A 452 -8.53 -9.90 -2.14
C TYR A 452 -9.51 -9.90 -0.96
N TYR A 453 -10.75 -9.48 -1.17
CA TYR A 453 -11.74 -9.49 -0.08
C TYR A 453 -12.18 -10.93 0.23
N THR A 454 -11.62 -11.49 1.30
CA THR A 454 -12.04 -12.78 1.87
C THR A 454 -13.51 -12.75 2.33
N LEU A 455 -14.17 -13.90 2.34
CA LEU A 455 -15.55 -14.01 2.82
C LEU A 455 -15.61 -14.01 4.35
N GLN A 456 -14.64 -14.63 5.02
CA GLN A 456 -14.55 -14.79 6.47
C GLN A 456 -13.19 -14.30 6.99
N PRO A 457 -12.99 -12.98 7.22
CA PRO A 457 -11.69 -12.41 7.58
C PRO A 457 -11.15 -12.77 8.97
N ASN A 458 -11.80 -13.67 9.71
CA ASN A 458 -11.34 -14.22 11.00
C ASN A 458 -11.18 -15.76 10.97
N ALA A 459 -11.43 -16.38 9.82
CA ALA A 459 -11.32 -17.81 9.59
C ALA A 459 -10.63 -18.04 8.23
N SER A 460 -10.47 -19.30 7.83
CA SER A 460 -10.09 -19.62 6.45
C SER A 460 -11.37 -19.73 5.62
N ASP A 461 -11.39 -19.14 4.42
CA ASP A 461 -12.46 -19.35 3.43
C ASP A 461 -12.39 -20.77 2.81
N LEU A 462 -11.40 -21.59 3.20
CA LEU A 462 -11.39 -23.02 2.90
C LEU A 462 -12.18 -23.79 3.97
N GLU A 463 -13.47 -24.04 3.72
CA GLU A 463 -14.34 -24.86 4.61
C GLU A 463 -13.70 -26.21 4.97
N GLU A 464 -13.01 -26.86 4.02
CA GLU A 464 -12.37 -28.18 4.23
C GLU A 464 -11.09 -28.15 5.10
N PHE A 465 -10.45 -26.98 5.26
CA PHE A 465 -9.12 -26.88 5.88
C PHE A 465 -9.11 -26.16 7.24
N GLY A 466 -10.27 -25.76 7.76
CA GLY A 466 -10.36 -25.07 9.05
C GLY A 466 -9.34 -23.94 9.17
N THR A 467 -8.77 -23.72 10.35
CA THR A 467 -7.58 -22.86 10.46
C THR A 467 -6.36 -23.66 9.99
N LEU A 468 -5.80 -23.36 8.82
CA LEU A 468 -4.53 -23.91 8.30
C LEU A 468 -3.42 -23.85 9.37
N ARG A 469 -3.29 -24.86 10.22
CA ARG A 469 -2.45 -24.86 11.44
C ARG A 469 -1.57 -26.09 11.57
N SER A 470 -1.77 -27.13 10.75
CA SER A 470 -0.87 -28.29 10.72
C SER A 470 0.19 -28.17 9.62
N TRP A 471 1.31 -28.90 9.80
CA TRP A 471 2.37 -28.96 8.78
C TRP A 471 1.91 -29.66 7.49
N ASP A 472 0.96 -30.58 7.58
CA ASP A 472 0.44 -31.31 6.42
C ASP A 472 -0.50 -30.41 5.60
N GLU A 473 -1.36 -29.62 6.24
CA GLU A 473 -2.19 -28.59 5.59
C GLU A 473 -1.31 -27.52 4.91
N PHE A 474 -0.27 -27.05 5.58
CA PHE A 474 0.69 -26.11 5.01
C PHE A 474 1.35 -26.67 3.75
N ARG A 475 1.85 -27.91 3.81
CA ARG A 475 2.49 -28.57 2.65
C ARG A 475 1.50 -28.76 1.51
N TRP A 476 0.31 -29.26 1.83
CA TRP A 476 -0.77 -29.45 0.86
C TRP A 476 -1.09 -28.15 0.10
N LEU A 477 -1.21 -27.02 0.81
CA LEU A 477 -1.53 -25.74 0.20
C LEU A 477 -0.38 -25.23 -0.65
N VAL A 478 0.85 -25.31 -0.15
CA VAL A 478 2.04 -24.92 -0.93
C VAL A 478 2.12 -25.73 -2.22
N ASP A 479 1.80 -27.02 -2.17
CA ASP A 479 1.78 -27.89 -3.35
C ASP A 479 0.61 -27.55 -4.28
N ALA A 480 -0.58 -27.27 -3.75
CA ALA A 480 -1.76 -26.86 -4.52
C ALA A 480 -1.51 -25.55 -5.28
N MET A 481 -0.82 -24.59 -4.66
CA MET A 481 -0.46 -23.30 -5.28
C MET A 481 0.61 -23.43 -6.38
N ARG A 482 1.21 -24.61 -6.55
CA ARG A 482 2.29 -24.87 -7.53
C ARG A 482 1.90 -25.87 -8.62
N ASP A 483 0.89 -26.70 -8.37
CA ASP A 483 0.47 -27.77 -9.27
C ASP A 483 -0.79 -27.39 -10.06
N PRO A 484 -0.68 -27.18 -11.40
CA PRO A 484 -1.82 -26.87 -12.25
C PRO A 484 -2.95 -27.90 -12.20
N ALA A 485 -2.65 -29.17 -11.89
CA ALA A 485 -3.67 -30.21 -11.75
C ALA A 485 -4.64 -29.94 -10.58
N ARG A 486 -4.20 -29.12 -9.62
CA ARG A 486 -4.89 -28.82 -8.36
C ARG A 486 -5.50 -27.42 -8.31
N PHE A 487 -5.30 -26.60 -9.35
CA PHE A 487 -5.81 -25.22 -9.40
C PHE A 487 -7.34 -25.14 -9.35
N SER A 488 -8.04 -26.16 -9.86
CA SER A 488 -9.50 -26.23 -9.72
C SER A 488 -9.95 -26.43 -8.26
N GLU A 489 -9.12 -27.00 -7.39
CA GLU A 489 -9.38 -27.12 -5.95
C GLU A 489 -9.31 -25.74 -5.28
N LEU A 490 -8.44 -24.85 -5.78
CA LEU A 490 -8.32 -23.47 -5.31
C LEU A 490 -9.44 -22.56 -5.82
N ALA A 491 -10.11 -22.93 -6.92
CA ALA A 491 -11.21 -22.16 -7.49
C ALA A 491 -12.58 -22.49 -6.89
N ARG A 492 -12.65 -23.52 -6.03
CA ARG A 492 -13.84 -23.87 -5.23
C ARG A 492 -13.89 -23.12 -3.91
N LEU A 493 -13.17 -22.01 -3.80
CA LEU A 493 -13.19 -21.10 -2.66
C LEU A 493 -14.52 -20.32 -2.67
N ASP A 494 -15.50 -20.91 -1.98
CA ASP A 494 -16.81 -20.42 -1.55
C ASP A 494 -17.79 -19.83 -2.58
N GLU A 495 -19.06 -20.21 -2.41
CA GLU A 495 -20.22 -19.56 -3.06
C GLU A 495 -20.21 -18.05 -2.76
N PRO A 496 -20.51 -17.18 -3.76
CA PRO A 496 -20.53 -15.73 -3.57
C PRO A 496 -21.38 -15.33 -2.37
N ARG A 497 -20.82 -14.49 -1.47
CA ARG A 497 -21.53 -14.02 -0.28
C ARG A 497 -22.16 -12.66 -0.54
N THR A 498 -23.48 -12.58 -0.35
CA THR A 498 -24.28 -11.37 -0.60
C THR A 498 -24.75 -10.75 0.72
N PHE A 499 -24.71 -9.43 0.80
CA PHE A 499 -25.08 -8.62 1.96
C PHE A 499 -26.11 -7.56 1.53
N ALA A 500 -27.30 -7.63 2.11
CA ALA A 500 -28.39 -6.70 1.84
C ALA A 500 -28.29 -5.48 2.76
N ILE A 501 -28.01 -4.30 2.19
CA ILE A 501 -27.75 -3.08 2.97
C ILE A 501 -28.97 -2.17 2.90
N ARG A 502 -29.67 -2.03 4.04
CA ARG A 502 -30.90 -1.24 4.09
C ARG A 502 -30.65 0.27 3.91
N PRO A 503 -31.67 1.05 3.53
CA PRO A 503 -31.58 2.51 3.54
C PRO A 503 -31.09 3.06 4.89
N GLY A 504 -30.22 4.08 4.85
CA GLY A 504 -29.57 4.65 6.04
C GLY A 504 -28.55 3.73 6.73
N ARG A 505 -28.13 2.62 6.09
CA ARG A 505 -27.11 1.69 6.59
C ARG A 505 -25.95 1.61 5.61
N TYR A 506 -24.76 1.33 6.13
CA TYR A 506 -23.52 1.19 5.36
C TYR A 506 -22.80 -0.10 5.73
N MET A 507 -21.90 -0.57 4.88
CA MET A 507 -21.03 -1.71 5.18
C MET A 507 -19.56 -1.30 5.09
N MET A 508 -18.77 -1.70 6.09
CA MET A 508 -17.43 -1.20 6.33
C MET A 508 -16.42 -2.34 6.40
N MET A 509 -15.39 -2.34 5.54
CA MET A 509 -14.37 -3.40 5.47
C MET A 509 -12.96 -2.85 5.72
N GLY A 510 -12.07 -3.70 6.22
CA GLY A 510 -10.65 -3.36 6.36
C GLY A 510 -9.86 -3.67 5.09
N ASP A 511 -8.70 -3.01 4.94
CA ASP A 511 -7.77 -3.24 3.84
C ASP A 511 -6.83 -4.44 4.07
N ASN A 512 -6.83 -4.98 5.30
CA ASN A 512 -6.07 -6.17 5.67
C ASN A 512 -6.97 -7.41 5.65
N SER A 513 -7.47 -7.76 4.46
CA SER A 513 -8.57 -8.70 4.23
C SER A 513 -8.55 -9.96 5.07
N PRO A 514 -7.45 -10.73 5.23
CA PRO A 514 -7.48 -12.03 5.91
C PRO A 514 -7.56 -11.96 7.45
N ARG A 515 -7.35 -10.79 8.07
CA ARG A 515 -7.36 -10.63 9.54
C ARG A 515 -8.03 -9.33 9.98
N SER A 516 -9.02 -8.88 9.23
CA SER A 516 -9.77 -7.67 9.56
C SER A 516 -11.04 -8.01 10.32
N LYS A 517 -11.09 -7.68 11.62
CA LYS A 517 -12.35 -7.64 12.39
C LYS A 517 -13.22 -6.49 11.87
N ASP A 518 -14.02 -6.74 10.84
CA ASP A 518 -14.90 -5.78 10.15
C ASP A 518 -16.31 -6.34 9.88
N SER A 519 -17.15 -5.59 9.15
CA SER A 519 -18.56 -5.93 8.90
C SER A 519 -18.80 -7.38 8.46
N ARG A 520 -17.85 -8.05 7.80
CA ARG A 520 -18.01 -9.43 7.34
C ARG A 520 -18.05 -10.46 8.47
N ALA A 521 -17.46 -10.12 9.63
CA ALA A 521 -17.18 -11.05 10.71
C ALA A 521 -17.57 -10.54 12.11
N TRP A 522 -18.35 -9.47 12.19
CA TRP A 522 -19.09 -9.16 13.41
C TRP A 522 -20.15 -10.27 13.59
N ASP A 523 -20.08 -11.02 14.69
CA ASP A 523 -21.04 -12.07 15.10
C ASP A 523 -21.37 -13.26 14.17
N GLN A 524 -20.42 -14.21 14.05
CA GLN A 524 -20.76 -15.65 13.87
C GLN A 524 -20.42 -16.53 15.09
N PHE A 525 -19.51 -16.11 15.98
CA PHE A 525 -19.04 -16.91 17.13
C PHE A 525 -19.10 -16.18 18.49
N GLU A 526 -19.53 -14.93 18.52
CA GLU A 526 -19.69 -14.15 19.76
C GLU A 526 -21.06 -14.40 20.44
N ILE A 527 -21.84 -15.37 19.91
CA ILE A 527 -23.21 -15.72 20.32
C ILE A 527 -23.27 -16.86 21.37
N GLU A 528 -22.13 -17.33 21.91
CA GLU A 528 -22.10 -18.19 23.12
C GLU A 528 -21.73 -17.44 24.42
N GLY A 529 -22.01 -16.14 24.48
CA GLY A 529 -22.67 -15.55 25.65
C GLY A 529 -21.93 -15.50 27.00
N ILE A 530 -20.60 -15.38 27.05
CA ILE A 530 -19.91 -14.99 28.30
C ILE A 530 -18.69 -14.10 28.00
N TYR A 531 -18.77 -12.82 28.40
CA TYR A 531 -17.61 -11.92 28.45
C TYR A 531 -17.19 -11.67 29.89
N TYR A 532 -15.89 -11.50 30.12
CA TYR A 532 -15.35 -10.97 31.37
C TYR A 532 -14.65 -9.64 31.06
N ASP A 533 -14.98 -8.59 31.81
CA ASP A 533 -14.23 -7.34 31.70
C ASP A 533 -12.86 -7.43 32.41
N ASP A 534 -12.02 -6.40 32.25
CA ASP A 534 -10.67 -6.32 32.85
C ASP A 534 -10.67 -6.38 34.39
N ALA A 535 -11.86 -6.31 35.03
CA ALA A 535 -12.06 -6.47 36.47
C ALA A 535 -12.63 -7.87 36.85
N GLY A 536 -12.75 -8.79 35.89
CA GLY A 536 -13.25 -10.15 36.09
C GLY A 536 -14.77 -10.25 36.25
N ARG A 537 -15.54 -9.21 35.88
CA ARG A 537 -17.00 -9.25 35.96
C ARG A 537 -17.59 -9.90 34.72
N ARG A 538 -18.48 -10.87 34.94
CA ARG A 538 -19.24 -11.59 33.92
C ARG A 538 -20.31 -10.68 33.30
N TRP A 539 -20.28 -10.54 31.98
CA TRP A 539 -21.31 -9.91 31.16
C TRP A 539 -22.00 -11.01 30.34
N GLU A 540 -23.29 -11.23 30.62
CA GLU A 540 -24.17 -12.05 29.80
C GLU A 540 -24.81 -11.13 28.76
N ILE A 541 -24.49 -11.32 27.49
CA ILE A 541 -25.28 -10.74 26.41
C ILE A 541 -26.37 -11.76 26.08
N GLY A 542 -27.63 -11.37 26.26
CA GLY A 542 -28.78 -12.24 26.02
C GLY A 542 -28.91 -12.67 24.54
N PRO A 543 -29.75 -13.68 24.25
CA PRO A 543 -29.97 -14.17 22.90
C PRO A 543 -30.54 -13.05 22.01
N TRP A 544 -29.78 -12.67 20.99
CA TRP A 544 -30.01 -11.51 20.13
C TRP A 544 -31.31 -11.62 19.32
N SER A 545 -32.27 -10.71 19.56
CA SER A 545 -33.36 -10.40 18.61
C SER A 545 -33.84 -8.93 18.61
N ASP A 546 -33.24 -8.03 19.40
CA ASP A 546 -33.75 -6.65 19.56
C ASP A 546 -32.95 -5.56 18.79
N PHE A 547 -31.94 -5.92 18.00
CA PHE A 547 -31.24 -4.95 17.16
C PHE A 547 -31.91 -4.84 15.80
N ASP A 548 -32.46 -3.67 15.47
CA ASP A 548 -32.99 -3.35 14.14
C ASP A 548 -31.86 -3.13 13.11
N ARG A 549 -30.99 -4.13 12.96
CA ARG A 549 -29.88 -4.19 11.99
C ARG A 549 -29.40 -5.61 11.73
N ALA A 550 -28.90 -5.83 10.51
CA ALA A 550 -28.04 -6.98 10.27
C ALA A 550 -26.66 -6.74 10.91
N TYR A 551 -25.97 -7.81 11.32
CA TYR A 551 -24.69 -7.71 12.04
C TYR A 551 -23.61 -6.95 11.25
N TYR A 552 -23.65 -6.98 9.91
CA TYR A 552 -22.70 -6.31 9.03
C TYR A 552 -23.02 -4.82 8.78
N GLU A 553 -24.21 -4.35 9.16
CA GLU A 553 -24.66 -2.98 8.93
C GLU A 553 -24.11 -2.00 9.98
N VAL A 554 -23.65 -0.85 9.50
CA VAL A 554 -23.34 0.34 10.29
C VAL A 554 -24.42 1.40 10.02
N PRO A 555 -25.28 1.69 11.01
CA PRO A 555 -26.22 2.81 10.95
C PRO A 555 -25.53 4.17 10.68
N GLU A 556 -26.14 5.01 9.83
CA GLU A 556 -25.63 6.35 9.50
C GLU A 556 -25.37 7.22 10.73
N GLU A 557 -26.21 7.09 11.75
CA GLU A 557 -26.11 7.80 13.03
C GLU A 557 -24.85 7.46 13.83
N LEU A 558 -24.21 6.32 13.57
CA LEU A 558 -22.96 5.91 14.20
C LEU A 558 -21.71 6.44 13.48
N ILE A 559 -21.86 7.05 12.30
CA ILE A 559 -20.74 7.61 11.56
C ILE A 559 -20.23 8.88 12.25
N VAL A 560 -18.93 8.88 12.57
CA VAL A 560 -18.25 10.03 13.19
C VAL A 560 -17.73 10.99 12.13
N GLY A 561 -17.03 10.49 11.11
CA GLY A 561 -16.43 11.34 10.08
C GLY A 561 -15.45 10.65 9.14
N LYS A 562 -14.95 11.41 8.17
CA LYS A 562 -13.99 10.97 7.15
C LYS A 562 -12.56 11.18 7.63
N ALA A 563 -11.77 10.10 7.72
CA ALA A 563 -10.34 10.20 7.96
C ALA A 563 -9.65 10.75 6.70
N PHE A 564 -8.77 11.75 6.86
CA PHE A 564 -8.19 12.45 5.70
C PHE A 564 -6.67 12.63 5.76
N PHE A 565 -6.04 12.54 6.93
CA PHE A 565 -4.61 12.79 7.03
C PHE A 565 -3.96 12.01 8.19
N VAL A 566 -2.85 11.35 7.91
CA VAL A 566 -1.94 10.80 8.92
C VAL A 566 -0.95 11.89 9.29
N TYR A 567 -1.14 12.51 10.46
CA TYR A 567 -0.30 13.64 10.89
C TYR A 567 0.87 13.22 11.78
N TRP A 568 0.79 12.03 12.38
CA TRP A 568 1.88 11.45 13.15
C TRP A 568 1.78 9.93 13.10
N PRO A 569 2.60 9.24 12.29
CA PRO A 569 2.66 7.77 12.30
C PRO A 569 3.20 7.27 13.65
N HIS A 570 4.50 7.44 13.88
CA HIS A 570 5.17 7.23 15.16
C HIS A 570 6.51 7.98 15.18
N GLY A 571 7.25 7.89 16.31
CA GLY A 571 8.60 8.43 16.41
C GLY A 571 9.63 7.44 15.86
N LYS A 572 10.40 7.85 14.85
CA LYS A 572 11.47 7.05 14.25
C LYS A 572 12.79 7.32 14.97
N PRO A 573 13.41 6.32 15.63
CA PRO A 573 14.72 6.49 16.28
C PRO A 573 15.79 6.93 15.27
N PHE A 574 16.73 7.77 15.70
CA PHE A 574 17.87 8.18 14.88
C PHE A 574 19.12 8.41 15.73
N GLY A 575 20.31 8.35 15.12
CA GLY A 575 21.56 8.57 15.86
C GLY A 575 21.86 7.44 16.86
N PRO A 576 22.48 7.74 18.01
CA PRO A 576 22.80 6.74 19.02
C PRO A 576 21.54 6.04 19.56
N ASP A 577 21.53 4.70 19.60
CA ASP A 577 20.41 3.89 20.11
C ASP A 577 20.37 3.89 21.65
N ILE A 578 19.86 4.96 22.27
CA ILE A 578 19.68 5.02 23.73
C ILE A 578 18.29 4.48 24.07
N ARG A 579 18.26 3.29 24.68
CA ARG A 579 17.02 2.61 25.08
C ARG A 579 16.62 3.02 26.49
N LEU A 580 15.46 3.66 26.63
CA LEU A 580 14.86 3.94 27.95
C LEU A 580 13.89 2.82 28.39
N SER A 581 13.31 2.11 27.42
CA SER A 581 12.56 0.87 27.62
C SER A 581 12.65 0.01 26.36
N ARG A 582 11.97 -1.15 26.33
CA ARG A 582 11.89 -2.01 25.14
C ARG A 582 11.36 -1.25 23.92
N ASP A 583 10.30 -0.47 24.11
CA ASP A 583 9.58 0.20 23.02
C ASP A 583 9.98 1.67 22.83
N PHE A 584 10.74 2.25 23.76
CA PHE A 584 11.07 3.68 23.74
C PHE A 584 12.57 3.92 23.60
N ARG A 585 12.93 4.49 22.44
CA ARG A 585 14.31 4.79 22.01
C ARG A 585 14.47 6.29 21.77
N ILE A 586 15.59 6.86 22.20
CA ILE A 586 15.95 8.27 21.99
C ILE A 586 17.37 8.39 21.39
N PRO A 587 17.66 9.47 20.64
CA PRO A 587 16.70 10.46 20.15
C PRO A 587 15.80 9.87 19.05
N PHE A 588 14.59 10.40 18.91
CA PHE A 588 13.68 10.06 17.81
C PHE A 588 13.22 11.32 17.10
N ARG A 589 12.87 11.17 15.83
CA ARG A 589 12.26 12.22 15.01
C ARG A 589 10.86 11.81 14.59
N PRO A 590 9.98 12.75 14.20
CA PRO A 590 8.74 12.40 13.53
C PRO A 590 9.02 11.59 12.25
N TYR A 591 8.17 10.60 11.99
CA TYR A 591 8.23 9.82 10.75
C TYR A 591 7.53 10.56 9.60
N VAL A 592 8.17 11.66 9.15
CA VAL A 592 7.60 12.56 8.14
C VAL A 592 7.30 11.86 6.82
N GLU A 593 8.11 10.86 6.45
CA GLU A 593 7.97 10.11 5.20
C GLU A 593 6.69 9.25 5.13
N ARG A 594 6.07 8.95 6.28
CA ARG A 594 4.78 8.25 6.36
C ARG A 594 3.59 9.19 6.65
N MET A 595 3.83 10.50 6.80
CA MET A 595 2.73 11.47 6.87
C MET A 595 2.13 11.63 5.47
N THR A 596 0.84 11.34 5.33
CA THR A 596 0.18 11.34 4.03
C THR A 596 -1.30 11.65 4.13
N TRP A 597 -1.86 12.16 3.03
CA TRP A 597 -3.30 12.21 2.82
C TRP A 597 -3.84 10.79 2.69
N ILE A 598 -4.92 10.53 3.41
CA ILE A 598 -5.63 9.25 3.34
C ILE A 598 -6.47 9.28 2.06
N ARG A 599 -6.32 8.24 1.25
CA ARG A 599 -7.07 8.07 0.00
C ARG A 599 -8.05 6.93 0.14
#